data_AF-A0A7K4AF77-F1
#
_entry.id   AF-A0A7K4AF77-F1
#
_cell.length_a   1.000
_cell.length_b   1.000
_cell.length_c   1.000
_cell.angle_alpha   90.00
_cell.angle_beta   90.00
_cell.angle_gamma   90.00
#
_symmetry.space_group_name_H-M   'P 1'
#
loop_
_entity.id
_entity.type
_entity.pdbx_description
1 polymer ?
#
loop_
_entity_poly.entity_id
_entity_poly.type
_entity_poly.pdbx_seq_one_letter_code
_entity_poly.pdbx_strand_id
1 'polypeptide(L)'
;MVDIAVISGSKSDQLIVDRILGRLKDEGVSFEHRVLSAHRNPKELEGYVSGTDAHIFIAVAGLSAALPGVIASQTHRPVIGVPVSAKLGGLDSLLSIVQMPPGVPVACVGIDNGENAALLAIRILESGR
;
A
#
# COMPACT_ATOMS: atom_id res chain seq x y z
N MET A 1 16.17 -7.50 5.99
CA MET A 1 14.89 -7.61 6.70
C MET A 1 14.27 -6.25 6.77
N VAL A 2 13.36 -6.01 5.84
CA VAL A 2 12.47 -4.86 5.81
C VAL A 2 11.16 -5.28 6.49
N ASP A 3 10.62 -4.49 7.41
CA ASP A 3 9.32 -4.83 8.02
C ASP A 3 8.17 -4.45 7.07
N ILE A 4 8.25 -3.27 6.45
CA ILE A 4 7.17 -2.70 5.63
C ILE A 4 7.68 -2.22 4.27
N ALA A 5 7.07 -2.73 3.19
CA ALA A 5 7.26 -2.22 1.84
C ALA A 5 6.17 -1.20 1.49
N VAL A 6 6.54 0.05 1.27
CA VAL A 6 5.64 1.10 0.77
C VAL A 6 5.77 1.19 -0.74
N ILE A 7 4.66 1.02 -1.46
CA ILE A 7 4.63 1.10 -2.93
C ILE A 7 3.62 2.16 -3.34
N SER A 8 4.04 3.14 -4.13
CA SER A 8 3.13 4.10 -4.75
C SER A 8 3.05 3.93 -6.25
N GLY A 9 1.87 4.17 -6.83
CA GLY A 9 1.66 4.04 -8.27
C GLY A 9 2.26 5.20 -9.09
N SER A 10 2.54 6.32 -8.44
CA SER A 10 3.05 7.55 -9.06
C SER A 10 3.90 8.37 -8.08
N LYS A 11 4.79 9.20 -8.64
CA LYS A 11 5.51 10.24 -7.89
C LYS A 11 4.59 11.37 -7.42
N SER A 12 3.42 11.54 -8.05
CA SER A 12 2.41 12.51 -7.61
C SER A 12 1.86 12.20 -6.22
N ASP A 13 1.96 10.96 -5.77
CA ASP A 13 1.40 10.49 -4.49
C ASP A 13 2.35 10.78 -3.31
N GLN A 14 3.45 11.50 -3.56
CA GLN A 14 4.54 11.70 -2.60
C GLN A 14 4.08 12.30 -1.28
N LEU A 15 3.14 13.26 -1.30
CA LEU A 15 2.63 13.87 -0.06
C LEU A 15 1.99 12.85 0.90
N ILE A 16 1.35 11.81 0.37
CA ILE A 16 0.74 10.74 1.18
C ILE A 16 1.81 9.74 1.60
N VAL A 17 2.75 9.42 0.71
CA VAL A 17 3.92 8.59 1.01
C VAL A 17 4.73 9.21 2.16
N ASP A 18 5.02 10.50 2.12
CA ASP A 18 5.81 11.18 3.16
C ASP A 18 5.17 11.06 4.54
N ARG A 19 3.83 11.07 4.62
CA ARG A 19 3.10 10.83 5.88
C ARG A 19 3.30 9.39 6.38
N ILE A 20 3.28 8.41 5.47
CA ILE A 20 3.56 7.01 5.81
C ILE A 20 4.99 6.88 6.32
N LEU A 21 5.97 7.33 5.53
CA LEU A 21 7.40 7.18 5.86
C LEU A 21 7.77 7.94 7.12
N GLY A 22 7.21 9.13 7.34
CA GLY A 22 7.39 9.90 8.57
C GLY A 22 6.94 9.12 9.79
N ARG A 23 5.70 8.60 9.76
CA ARG A 23 5.16 7.80 10.87
C ARG A 23 5.96 6.52 11.12
N LEU A 24 6.36 5.79 10.07
CA LEU A 24 7.18 4.58 10.22
C LEU A 24 8.57 4.88 10.80
N LYS A 25 9.15 6.03 10.40
CA LYS A 25 10.44 6.49 10.92
C LYS A 25 10.36 6.87 12.40
N ASP A 26 9.31 7.58 12.80
CA ASP A 26 9.11 8.00 14.20
C ASP A 26 9.01 6.79 15.14
N GLU A 27 8.43 5.69 14.67
CA GLU A 27 8.27 4.43 15.41
C GLU A 27 9.48 3.47 15.27
N GLY A 28 10.52 3.87 14.54
CA GLY A 28 11.74 3.08 14.37
C GLY A 28 11.56 1.76 13.61
N VAL A 29 10.52 1.65 12.79
CA VAL A 29 10.23 0.46 11.97
C VAL A 29 11.07 0.48 10.70
N SER A 30 11.58 -0.68 10.27
CA SER A 30 12.35 -0.75 9.03
C SER A 30 11.42 -0.77 7.82
N PHE A 31 11.68 0.09 6.84
CA PHE A 31 10.84 0.19 5.64
C PHE A 31 11.65 0.50 4.38
N GLU A 32 11.05 0.22 3.22
CA GLU A 32 11.52 0.74 1.95
C GLU A 32 10.37 1.37 1.16
N HIS A 33 10.69 2.25 0.20
CA HIS A 33 9.72 2.85 -0.70
C HIS A 33 10.09 2.61 -2.16
N ARG A 34 9.09 2.23 -2.97
CA ARG A 34 9.20 2.10 -4.42
C ARG A 34 8.05 2.83 -5.12
N VAL A 35 8.33 3.34 -6.32
CA VAL A 35 7.30 3.88 -7.22
C VAL A 35 7.09 2.89 -8.35
N LEU A 36 6.08 2.03 -8.22
CA LEU A 36 5.76 0.97 -9.16
C LEU A 36 4.27 1.00 -9.51
N SER A 37 3.95 1.20 -10.78
CA SER A 37 2.58 1.27 -11.25
C SER A 37 2.08 -0.12 -11.64
N ALA A 38 0.94 -0.55 -11.09
CA ALA A 38 0.29 -1.79 -11.52
C ALA A 38 -0.07 -1.80 -13.02
N HIS A 39 -0.39 -0.63 -13.59
CA HIS A 39 -0.76 -0.51 -14.99
C HIS A 39 0.44 -0.35 -15.93
N ARG A 40 1.48 0.37 -15.50
CA ARG A 40 2.61 0.75 -16.37
C ARG A 40 3.85 -0.14 -16.18
N ASN A 41 3.99 -0.75 -15.00
CA ASN A 41 5.14 -1.55 -14.60
C ASN A 41 4.74 -2.93 -14.02
N PRO A 42 3.77 -3.69 -14.60
CA PRO A 42 3.22 -4.89 -13.95
C PRO A 42 4.25 -5.99 -13.67
N LYS A 43 5.16 -6.26 -14.61
CA LYS A 43 6.22 -7.28 -14.43
C LYS A 43 7.27 -6.90 -13.39
N GLU A 44 7.60 -5.61 -13.33
CA GLU A 44 8.55 -5.07 -12.35
C GLU A 44 7.95 -5.12 -10.94
N LEU A 45 6.65 -4.79 -10.82
CA LEU A 45 5.90 -4.93 -9.58
C LEU A 45 5.87 -6.40 -9.11
N GLU A 46 5.55 -7.33 -10.00
CA GLU A 46 5.55 -8.77 -9.70
C GLU A 46 6.93 -9.28 -9.25
N GLY A 47 7.99 -8.89 -9.97
CA GLY A 47 9.37 -9.21 -9.59
C GLY A 47 9.74 -8.66 -8.21
N TYR A 48 9.32 -7.42 -7.91
CA TYR A 48 9.58 -6.82 -6.60
C TYR A 48 8.79 -7.50 -5.47
N VAL A 49 7.48 -7.72 -5.65
CA VAL A 49 6.62 -8.35 -4.64
C VAL A 49 7.10 -9.77 -4.32
N SER A 50 7.49 -10.54 -5.33
CA SER A 50 8.00 -11.90 -5.13
C SER A 50 9.40 -11.97 -4.50
N GLY A 51 10.25 -10.96 -4.75
CA GLY A 51 11.64 -10.95 -4.29
C GLY A 51 11.90 -10.22 -2.97
N THR A 52 11.02 -9.33 -2.53
CA THR A 52 11.20 -8.58 -1.26
C THR A 52 10.94 -9.46 -0.04
N ASP A 53 11.72 -9.24 1.03
CA ASP A 53 11.56 -9.88 2.33
C ASP A 53 10.57 -9.15 3.25
N ALA A 54 9.91 -8.10 2.76
CA ALA A 54 8.94 -7.30 3.52
C ALA A 54 7.83 -8.15 4.14
N HIS A 55 7.46 -7.87 5.39
CA HIS A 55 6.38 -8.58 6.09
C HIS A 55 4.99 -8.03 5.75
N ILE A 56 4.90 -6.72 5.49
CA ILE A 56 3.64 -6.01 5.21
C ILE A 56 3.83 -5.09 4.01
N PHE A 57 2.79 -4.94 3.19
CA PHE A 57 2.74 -3.96 2.11
C PHE A 57 1.80 -2.81 2.45
N ILE A 58 2.22 -1.58 2.16
CA ILE A 58 1.36 -0.41 2.08
C ILE A 58 1.35 0.08 0.62
N ALA A 59 0.19 0.08 -0.01
CA ALA A 59 0.02 0.40 -1.41
C ALA A 59 -0.82 1.68 -1.58
N VAL A 60 -0.24 2.69 -2.22
CA VAL A 60 -0.86 4.02 -2.42
C VAL A 60 -1.24 4.19 -3.88
N ALA A 61 -2.54 4.38 -4.17
CA ALA A 61 -3.02 4.53 -5.54
C ALA A 61 -4.31 5.35 -5.66
N GLY A 62 -4.42 6.11 -6.76
CA GLY A 62 -5.59 6.88 -7.14
C GLY A 62 -6.26 6.39 -8.43
N LEU A 63 -7.40 7.02 -8.79
CA LEU A 63 -8.21 6.72 -9.98
C LEU A 63 -8.76 5.28 -9.94
N SER A 64 -8.59 4.51 -11.03
CA SER A 64 -8.80 3.07 -11.04
C SER A 64 -7.67 2.39 -10.24
N ALA A 65 -7.75 2.47 -8.92
CA ALA A 65 -6.64 2.19 -8.00
C ALA A 65 -6.36 0.69 -7.81
N ALA A 66 -5.86 0.03 -8.85
CA ALA A 66 -5.63 -1.42 -8.88
C ALA A 66 -4.41 -1.90 -8.06
N LEU A 67 -3.47 -1.02 -7.71
CA LEU A 67 -2.19 -1.39 -7.12
C LEU A 67 -2.33 -2.26 -5.85
N PRO A 68 -3.17 -1.92 -4.85
CA PRO A 68 -3.31 -2.76 -3.65
C PRO A 68 -3.85 -4.15 -3.96
N GLY A 69 -4.86 -4.25 -4.83
CA GLY A 69 -5.44 -5.54 -5.22
C GLY A 69 -4.49 -6.42 -6.02
N VAL A 70 -3.67 -5.83 -6.90
CA VAL A 70 -2.64 -6.56 -7.67
C VAL A 70 -1.54 -7.08 -6.76
N ILE A 71 -1.09 -6.30 -5.77
CA ILE A 71 -0.11 -6.79 -4.79
C ILE A 71 -0.72 -7.94 -3.98
N ALA A 72 -1.96 -7.77 -3.48
CA ALA A 72 -2.64 -8.77 -2.68
C ALA A 72 -2.89 -10.10 -3.42
N SER A 73 -3.04 -10.08 -4.75
CA SER A 73 -3.18 -11.32 -5.52
C SER A 73 -1.87 -12.09 -5.71
N GLN A 74 -0.72 -11.46 -5.41
CA GLN A 74 0.62 -12.01 -5.62
C GLN A 74 1.31 -12.43 -4.31
N THR A 75 0.66 -12.25 -3.15
CA THR A 75 1.27 -12.52 -1.84
C THR A 75 0.24 -12.95 -0.81
N HIS A 76 0.66 -13.78 0.15
CA HIS A 76 -0.13 -14.09 1.35
C HIS A 76 0.10 -13.11 2.50
N ARG A 77 1.05 -12.18 2.33
CA ARG A 77 1.37 -11.16 3.32
C ARG A 77 0.28 -10.07 3.37
N PRO A 78 0.04 -9.43 4.52
CA PRO A 78 -0.94 -8.36 4.62
C PRO A 78 -0.66 -7.21 3.65
N VAL A 79 -1.71 -6.72 2.99
CA VAL A 79 -1.66 -5.56 2.10
C VAL A 79 -2.65 -4.50 2.58
N ILE A 80 -2.13 -3.31 2.84
CA ILE A 80 -2.90 -2.13 3.24
C ILE A 80 -3.02 -1.20 2.04
N GLY A 81 -4.25 -0.87 1.65
CA GLY A 81 -4.53 0.04 0.54
C GLY A 81 -4.85 1.45 1.03
N VAL A 82 -4.18 2.45 0.45
CA VAL A 82 -4.44 3.89 0.69
C VAL A 82 -5.04 4.49 -0.57
N PRO A 83 -6.36 4.76 -0.59
CA PRO A 83 -7.01 5.43 -1.70
C PRO A 83 -6.54 6.88 -1.80
N VAL A 84 -6.08 7.31 -2.97
CA VAL A 84 -5.70 8.71 -3.22
C VAL A 84 -6.87 9.47 -3.82
N SER A 85 -7.13 10.68 -3.32
CA SER A 85 -8.16 11.57 -3.89
C SER A 85 -7.83 11.94 -5.34
N ALA A 86 -8.81 11.76 -6.23
CA ALA A 86 -8.64 11.98 -7.66
C ALA A 86 -9.91 12.55 -8.31
N LYS A 87 -10.36 12.00 -9.46
CA LYS A 87 -11.43 12.59 -10.29
C LYS A 87 -12.77 12.67 -9.58
N LEU A 88 -13.07 11.69 -8.72
CA LEU A 88 -14.32 11.63 -7.95
C LEU A 88 -14.12 11.91 -6.46
N GLY A 89 -13.18 12.79 -6.12
CA GLY A 89 -12.85 13.10 -4.72
C GLY A 89 -12.29 11.90 -3.94
N GLY A 90 -11.83 10.86 -4.64
CA GLY A 90 -11.31 9.62 -4.05
C GLY A 90 -12.34 8.50 -3.90
N LEU A 91 -13.62 8.71 -4.24
CA LEU A 91 -14.61 7.63 -4.25
C LEU A 91 -14.27 6.56 -5.30
N ASP A 92 -13.73 6.98 -6.44
CA ASP A 92 -13.16 6.12 -7.48
C ASP A 92 -12.09 5.20 -6.93
N SER A 93 -11.10 5.78 -6.25
CA SER A 93 -9.98 5.05 -5.64
C SER A 93 -10.46 4.15 -4.51
N LEU A 94 -11.35 4.65 -3.65
CA LEU A 94 -11.86 3.92 -2.49
C LEU A 94 -12.59 2.65 -2.90
N LEU A 95 -13.56 2.76 -3.82
CA LEU A 95 -14.32 1.61 -4.29
C LEU A 95 -13.45 0.63 -5.08
N SER A 96 -12.44 1.11 -5.80
CA SER A 96 -11.49 0.26 -6.52
C SER A 96 -10.63 -0.60 -5.58
N ILE A 97 -10.35 -0.11 -4.36
CA ILE A 97 -9.48 -0.79 -3.38
C ILE A 97 -10.29 -1.68 -2.43
N VAL A 98 -11.42 -1.18 -1.90
CA VAL A 98 -12.13 -1.85 -0.79
C VAL A 98 -13.00 -3.02 -1.27
N GLN A 99 -13.52 -2.98 -2.50
CA GLN A 99 -14.47 -3.97 -3.03
C GLN A 99 -13.76 -5.19 -3.63
N MET A 100 -12.85 -5.80 -2.87
CA MET A 100 -12.16 -7.02 -3.30
C MET A 100 -13.09 -8.25 -3.27
N PRO A 101 -12.95 -9.19 -4.24
CA PRO A 101 -13.68 -10.45 -4.21
C PRO A 101 -13.20 -11.37 -3.07
N PRO A 102 -14.00 -12.39 -2.69
CA PRO A 102 -13.58 -13.40 -1.72
C PRO A 102 -12.25 -14.07 -2.11
N GLY A 103 -11.35 -14.24 -1.12
CA GLY A 103 -10.07 -14.93 -1.28
C GLY A 103 -8.84 -14.02 -1.46
N VAL A 104 -9.01 -12.75 -1.80
CA VAL A 104 -7.89 -11.80 -2.01
C VAL A 104 -8.13 -10.50 -1.24
N PRO A 105 -8.01 -10.50 0.10
CA PRO A 105 -8.37 -9.36 0.92
C PRO A 105 -7.36 -8.21 0.82
N VAL A 106 -7.85 -6.98 0.98
CA VAL A 106 -7.04 -5.76 1.16
C VAL A 106 -7.58 -5.00 2.38
N ALA A 107 -6.69 -4.57 3.28
CA ALA A 107 -7.05 -3.68 4.38
C ALA A 107 -7.10 -2.23 3.88
N CYS A 108 -8.27 -1.72 3.55
CA CYS A 108 -8.43 -0.36 3.04
C CYS A 108 -8.56 0.65 4.19
N VAL A 109 -7.75 1.72 4.17
CA VAL A 109 -7.91 2.87 5.07
C VAL A 109 -8.73 3.98 4.40
N GLY A 110 -8.94 5.10 5.11
CA GLY A 110 -9.62 6.27 4.55
C GLY A 110 -8.84 6.94 3.40
N ILE A 111 -9.54 7.72 2.58
CA ILE A 111 -8.95 8.47 1.47
C ILE A 111 -7.83 9.40 1.98
N ASP A 112 -6.70 9.42 1.29
CA ASP A 112 -5.46 10.17 1.57
C ASP A 112 -4.82 9.88 2.94
N ASN A 113 -5.30 8.86 3.64
CA ASN A 113 -4.94 8.59 5.03
C ASN A 113 -3.71 7.67 5.15
N GLY A 114 -2.58 8.17 4.64
CA GLY A 114 -1.29 7.47 4.72
C GLY A 114 -0.83 7.22 6.15
N GLU A 115 -1.10 8.15 7.07
CA GLU A 115 -0.72 7.99 8.47
C GLU A 115 -1.43 6.79 9.15
N ASN A 116 -2.73 6.61 8.92
CA ASN A 116 -3.43 5.43 9.45
C ASN A 116 -2.96 4.14 8.80
N ALA A 117 -2.48 4.16 7.55
CA ALA A 117 -1.90 2.98 6.93
C ALA A 117 -0.61 2.54 7.64
N ALA A 118 0.26 3.50 7.99
CA ALA A 118 1.44 3.24 8.78
C ALA A 118 1.08 2.70 10.17
N LEU A 119 0.15 3.37 10.89
CA LEU A 119 -0.30 2.92 12.21
C LEU A 119 -0.92 1.52 12.18
N LEU A 120 -1.71 1.21 11.15
CA LEU A 120 -2.28 -0.12 10.98
C LEU A 120 -1.19 -1.17 10.73
N ALA A 121 -0.20 -0.87 9.89
CA ALA A 121 0.93 -1.77 9.65
C ALA A 121 1.71 -2.05 10.94
N ILE A 122 2.01 -1.01 11.73
CA ILE A 122 2.68 -1.13 13.03
C ILE A 122 1.89 -2.05 13.96
N ARG A 123 0.57 -1.84 14.10
CA ARG A 123 -0.30 -2.69 14.94
C ARG A 123 -0.30 -4.16 14.47
N ILE A 124 -0.28 -4.40 13.17
CA ILE A 124 -0.18 -5.77 12.62
C ILE A 124 1.17 -6.40 13.01
N LEU A 125 2.28 -5.68 12.85
CA LEU A 125 3.61 -6.17 13.26
C LEU A 125 3.66 -6.50 14.76
N GLU A 126 3.10 -5.64 15.60
CA GLU A 126 3.05 -5.85 17.05
C GLU A 126 2.17 -7.03 17.44
N SER A 127 1.05 -7.24 16.75
CA SER A 127 0.13 -8.36 17.05
C SER A 127 0.68 -9.74 16.70
N GLY A 128 1.67 -9.81 15.81
CA GLY A 128 2.34 -11.03 15.40
C GLY A 128 3.64 -11.33 16.15
N ARG A 129 4.00 -10.48 17.12
CA ARG A 129 5.09 -10.73 18.08
C ARG A 129 4.60 -11.52 19.30
#